data_AF-A0A0S8A6X3-F1
#
_entry.id   AF-A0A0S8A6X3-F1
#
_cell.length_a   1.000
_cell.length_b   1.000
_cell.length_c   1.000
_cell.angle_alpha   90.00
_cell.angle_beta   90.00
_cell.angle_gamma   90.00
#
_symmetry.space_group_name_H-M   'P 1'
#
loop_
_entity.id
_entity.type
_entity.pdbx_description
1 polymer ?
#
loop_
_entity_poly.entity_id
_entity_poly.type
_entity_poly.pdbx_seq_one_letter_code
_entity_poly.pdbx_strand_id
1 'polypeptide(L)'
;MKTGYRYFNKVRISAIYFAVIAISVSGCAATATGEQDSEGQQGQDKSQSAQAASVNTAASIETPLVSANDSLLAMLRYSRFINGLSKDQLSEEFKRINDAYFIRPNDRSGLKRAMLLLKPGTDFHDLNQAKQMFTDIMNSNDDSVPAFKEYAEFMLAIIDSQVAEHQRYNQLEEQLRQEISKRKQAEEKLEALKSIEESMIQRRSQ
;
A
#
# COMPACT_ATOMS: atom_id res chain seq x y z
N MET A 1 -48.45 -30.70 3.97
CA MET A 1 -47.12 -30.32 4.49
C MET A 1 -46.24 -29.94 3.31
N LYS A 2 -45.95 -28.64 3.14
CA LYS A 2 -45.10 -28.09 2.08
C LYS A 2 -44.00 -27.30 2.76
N THR A 3 -42.77 -27.82 2.78
CA THR A 3 -41.58 -27.08 3.18
C THR A 3 -40.74 -26.80 1.94
N GLY A 4 -40.53 -25.52 1.70
CA GLY A 4 -39.99 -24.97 0.46
C GLY A 4 -38.48 -25.05 0.36
N TYR A 5 -38.03 -25.30 -0.86
CA TYR A 5 -36.68 -25.07 -1.32
C TYR A 5 -36.46 -23.56 -1.52
N ARG A 6 -35.53 -22.97 -0.78
CA ARG A 6 -34.87 -21.70 -1.13
C ARG A 6 -33.40 -21.77 -0.76
N TYR A 7 -32.60 -22.32 -1.67
CA TYR A 7 -31.16 -22.08 -1.72
C TYR A 7 -30.74 -21.99 -3.18
N PHE A 8 -30.80 -20.79 -3.75
CA PHE A 8 -30.10 -20.46 -4.99
C PHE A 8 -29.62 -19.01 -4.93
N ASN A 9 -28.38 -18.82 -5.41
CA ASN A 9 -27.68 -17.57 -5.68
C ASN A 9 -26.97 -16.86 -4.51
N LYS A 10 -25.87 -17.47 -4.06
CA LYS A 10 -24.65 -16.75 -3.64
C LYS A 10 -23.41 -17.37 -4.28
N VAL A 11 -23.31 -17.31 -5.61
CA VAL A 11 -22.05 -17.53 -6.32
C VAL A 11 -22.02 -16.55 -7.47
N ARG A 12 -20.88 -15.85 -7.64
CA ARG A 12 -20.51 -14.94 -8.75
C ARG A 12 -20.79 -13.44 -8.58
N ILE A 13 -20.13 -12.81 -7.60
CA ILE A 13 -19.61 -11.43 -7.75
C ILE A 13 -18.18 -11.39 -7.17
N SER A 14 -17.28 -12.16 -7.75
CA SER A 14 -15.85 -12.09 -7.44
C SER A 14 -15.06 -12.46 -8.69
N ALA A 15 -15.09 -11.56 -9.69
CA ALA A 15 -14.26 -11.65 -10.89
C ALA A 15 -14.32 -10.36 -11.74
N ILE A 16 -14.28 -9.16 -11.16
CA ILE A 16 -13.96 -7.93 -11.91
C ILE A 16 -13.18 -6.99 -10.99
N TYR A 17 -11.93 -7.33 -10.69
CA TYR A 17 -10.95 -6.40 -10.12
C TYR A 17 -9.55 -6.81 -10.58
N PHE A 18 -9.29 -6.73 -11.88
CA PHE A 18 -7.94 -6.82 -12.44
C PHE A 18 -7.86 -6.07 -13.79
N ALA A 19 -7.61 -4.78 -13.70
CA ALA A 19 -7.06 -3.86 -14.71
C ALA A 19 -7.15 -2.50 -14.04
N VAL A 20 -6.09 -1.85 -13.60
CA VAL A 20 -5.09 -1.06 -14.34
C VAL A 20 -4.03 -0.77 -13.27
N ILE A 21 -2.73 -1.02 -13.47
CA ILE A 21 -1.75 -0.05 -13.96
C ILE A 21 -0.53 -0.87 -14.41
N ALA A 22 -0.34 -1.00 -15.72
CA ALA A 22 0.94 -1.29 -16.33
C ALA A 22 1.47 0.04 -16.88
N ILE A 23 2.28 0.75 -16.09
CA ILE A 23 3.10 1.84 -16.64
C ILE A 23 4.35 1.18 -17.23
N SER A 24 4.33 1.07 -18.54
CA SER A 24 5.49 0.73 -19.37
C SER A 24 6.42 1.95 -19.44
N VAL A 25 7.45 1.98 -18.59
CA VAL A 25 8.66 2.77 -18.86
C VAL A 25 9.57 1.92 -19.74
N SER A 26 9.32 1.97 -21.05
CA SER A 26 10.31 1.62 -22.08
C SER A 26 10.99 2.91 -22.52
N GLY A 27 12.32 2.97 -22.41
CA GLY A 27 13.06 4.11 -22.93
C GLY A 27 14.55 4.09 -22.63
N CYS A 28 15.30 3.56 -23.61
CA CYS A 28 16.71 3.85 -23.93
C CYS A 28 17.81 3.31 -23.02
N ALA A 29 18.35 2.17 -23.45
CA ALA A 29 19.76 1.82 -23.29
C ALA A 29 20.60 2.71 -24.21
N ALA A 30 21.68 3.29 -23.69
CA ALA A 30 22.81 3.77 -24.47
C ALA A 30 24.09 3.39 -23.72
N THR A 31 24.89 2.60 -24.42
CA THR A 31 26.22 2.08 -24.07
C THR A 31 27.25 3.21 -24.04
N ALA A 32 28.08 3.25 -23.00
CA ALA A 32 29.37 3.94 -23.03
C ALA A 32 30.41 3.09 -22.30
N THR A 33 31.14 2.31 -23.08
CA THR A 33 32.44 1.74 -22.76
C THR A 33 33.45 2.87 -22.61
N GLY A 34 34.17 2.90 -21.49
CA GLY A 34 35.30 3.78 -21.25
C GLY A 34 36.39 3.01 -20.51
N GLU A 35 37.36 2.52 -21.28
CA GLU A 35 38.71 2.20 -20.81
C GLU A 35 39.36 3.47 -20.24
N GLN A 36 39.97 3.37 -19.06
CA GLN A 36 41.14 4.19 -18.77
C GLN A 36 42.01 3.52 -17.69
N ASP A 37 43.22 3.18 -18.13
CA ASP A 37 44.37 2.77 -17.37
C ASP A 37 44.80 3.82 -16.33
N SER A 38 45.32 3.37 -15.20
CA SER A 38 46.38 4.08 -14.47
C SER A 38 47.11 3.13 -13.52
N GLU A 39 48.31 2.75 -13.93
CA GLU A 39 49.37 2.20 -13.10
C GLU A 39 50.03 3.29 -12.24
N GLY A 40 50.58 2.88 -11.10
CA GLY A 40 51.70 3.56 -10.43
C GLY A 40 51.39 4.17 -9.06
N GLN A 41 51.79 3.51 -7.98
CA GLN A 41 53.15 3.61 -7.42
C GLN A 41 53.24 2.98 -6.02
N GLN A 42 54.33 2.22 -5.84
CA GLN A 42 54.87 1.74 -4.58
C GLN A 42 55.28 2.88 -3.65
N GLY A 43 55.17 2.64 -2.35
CA GLY A 43 55.85 3.40 -1.31
C GLY A 43 55.75 2.67 0.03
N GLN A 44 56.76 1.84 0.34
CA GLN A 44 57.06 1.37 1.69
C GLN A 44 57.37 2.57 2.58
N ASP A 45 56.90 2.58 3.83
CA ASP A 45 57.85 2.76 4.93
C ASP A 45 57.38 2.21 6.28
N LYS A 46 58.40 1.83 7.04
CA LYS A 46 58.44 1.06 8.28
C LYS A 46 58.31 1.95 9.53
N SER A 47 57.93 1.31 10.65
CA SER A 47 58.33 1.63 12.04
C SER A 47 57.73 2.92 12.64
N GLN A 48 57.53 3.13 13.95
CA GLN A 48 57.74 2.38 15.19
C GLN A 48 57.03 3.19 16.31
N SER A 49 56.54 2.46 17.31
CA SER A 49 56.50 2.76 18.75
C SER A 49 56.24 4.17 19.32
N ALA A 50 55.33 4.17 20.30
CA ALA A 50 55.45 4.72 21.65
C ALA A 50 54.68 6.00 22.02
N GLN A 51 53.94 5.83 23.12
CA GLN A 51 53.73 6.74 24.26
C GLN A 51 52.83 7.97 24.12
N ALA A 52 51.68 7.82 24.80
CA ALA A 52 51.20 8.68 25.89
C ALA A 52 51.21 10.20 25.68
N ALA A 53 50.01 10.76 25.51
CA ALA A 53 49.59 11.93 26.27
C ALA A 53 48.06 12.09 26.20
N SER A 54 47.45 12.04 27.38
CA SER A 54 46.13 12.56 27.69
C SER A 54 46.03 14.03 27.30
N VAL A 55 45.14 14.36 26.36
CA VAL A 55 44.57 15.70 26.22
C VAL A 55 43.07 15.57 26.05
N ASN A 56 42.35 15.91 27.12
CA ASN A 56 40.92 16.19 27.14
C ASN A 56 40.59 17.16 26.01
N THR A 57 40.04 16.62 24.93
CA THR A 57 39.30 17.41 23.94
C THR A 57 37.85 17.09 24.19
N ALA A 58 37.13 18.05 24.79
CA ALA A 58 35.69 18.06 24.85
C ALA A 58 35.17 18.16 23.41
N ALA A 59 35.11 17.03 22.72
CA ALA A 59 34.42 16.88 21.46
C ALA A 59 32.93 16.88 21.80
N SER A 60 32.25 17.97 21.44
CA SER A 60 30.80 18.00 21.27
C SER A 60 30.37 16.74 20.54
N ILE A 61 29.56 15.92 21.23
CA ILE A 61 28.99 14.69 20.71
C ILE A 61 27.89 15.09 19.72
N GLU A 62 28.28 15.47 18.50
CA GLU A 62 27.39 15.46 17.34
C GLU A 62 27.34 14.03 16.81
N THR A 63 26.50 13.17 17.39
CA THR A 63 26.14 11.90 16.74
C THR A 63 24.78 11.41 17.25
N PRO A 64 23.70 11.79 16.55
CA PRO A 64 22.64 10.78 16.30
C PRO A 64 22.09 10.78 14.86
N LEU A 65 22.43 11.76 14.02
CA LEU A 65 21.77 11.98 12.72
C LEU A 65 21.98 10.85 11.69
N VAL A 66 23.08 10.10 11.75
CA VAL A 66 23.35 9.01 10.79
C VAL A 66 22.51 7.76 11.08
N SER A 67 22.22 7.46 12.36
CA SER A 67 21.48 6.25 12.79
C SER A 67 19.97 6.30 12.43
N ALA A 68 19.39 7.50 12.46
CA ALA A 68 17.99 7.72 12.13
C ALA A 68 17.69 7.39 10.65
N ASN A 69 18.59 7.81 9.75
CA ASN A 69 18.46 7.58 8.32
C ASN A 69 18.57 6.10 7.95
N ASP A 70 19.44 5.34 8.63
CA ASP A 70 19.57 3.90 8.43
C ASP A 70 18.29 3.15 8.84
N SER A 71 17.63 3.63 9.90
CA SER A 71 16.38 3.06 10.40
C SER A 71 15.22 3.28 9.43
N LEU A 72 15.07 4.50 8.88
CA LEU A 72 14.07 4.80 7.85
C LEU A 72 14.35 4.04 6.55
N LEU A 73 15.61 4.00 6.11
CA LEU A 73 16.00 3.25 4.93
C LEU A 73 15.69 1.76 5.07
N ALA A 74 15.84 1.19 6.27
CA ALA A 74 15.41 -0.18 6.54
C ALA A 74 13.89 -0.36 6.41
N MET A 75 13.06 0.64 6.76
CA MET A 75 11.61 0.59 6.55
C MET A 75 11.25 0.68 5.05
N LEU A 76 11.93 1.54 4.29
CA LEU A 76 11.73 1.63 2.84
C LEU A 76 12.16 0.35 2.11
N ARG A 77 13.27 -0.26 2.51
CA ARG A 77 13.69 -1.58 1.99
C ARG A 77 12.67 -2.64 2.36
N TYR A 78 12.13 -2.59 3.58
CA TYR A 78 11.09 -3.51 4.02
C TYR A 78 9.80 -3.35 3.21
N SER A 79 9.38 -2.12 2.89
CA SER A 79 8.20 -1.86 2.04
C SER A 79 8.34 -2.52 0.66
N ARG A 80 9.53 -2.40 0.06
CA ARG A 80 9.87 -3.05 -1.21
C ARG A 80 9.90 -4.58 -1.06
N PHE A 81 10.48 -5.10 0.02
CA PHE A 81 10.55 -6.53 0.29
C PHE A 81 9.15 -7.15 0.36
N ILE A 82 8.24 -6.59 1.18
CA ILE A 82 6.88 -7.13 1.33
C ILE A 82 6.04 -7.01 0.05
N ASN A 83 6.39 -6.09 -0.86
CA ASN A 83 5.74 -6.00 -2.19
C ASN A 83 6.17 -7.14 -3.13
N GLY A 84 7.31 -7.79 -2.88
CA GLY A 84 7.80 -8.90 -3.69
C GLY A 84 7.40 -10.30 -3.17
N LEU A 85 6.71 -10.38 -2.03
CA LEU A 85 6.33 -11.64 -1.41
C LEU A 85 5.02 -12.20 -2.00
N SER A 86 4.96 -13.52 -2.09
CA SER A 86 3.72 -14.25 -2.39
C SER A 86 2.74 -14.23 -1.20
N LYS A 87 1.48 -14.64 -1.41
CA LYS A 87 0.44 -14.65 -0.36
C LYS A 87 0.85 -15.52 0.85
N ASP A 88 1.44 -16.69 0.60
CA ASP A 88 1.85 -17.60 1.67
C ASP A 88 3.03 -17.02 2.45
N GLN A 89 4.03 -16.45 1.75
CA GLN A 89 5.16 -15.76 2.38
C GLN A 89 4.74 -14.52 3.17
N LEU A 90 3.74 -13.78 2.70
CA LEU A 90 3.15 -12.66 3.43
C LEU A 90 2.50 -13.11 4.74
N SER A 91 1.84 -14.28 4.74
CA SER A 91 1.27 -14.87 5.96
C SER A 91 2.33 -15.30 6.96
N GLU A 92 3.41 -15.92 6.49
CA GLU A 92 4.56 -16.29 7.32
C GLU A 92 5.25 -15.06 7.91
N GLU A 93 5.48 -14.03 7.07
CA GLU A 93 6.07 -12.76 7.51
C GLU A 93 5.19 -12.08 8.56
N PHE A 94 3.87 -12.06 8.34
CA PHE A 94 2.92 -11.51 9.29
C PHE A 94 2.99 -12.22 10.63
N LYS A 95 2.95 -13.56 10.66
CA LYS A 95 3.10 -14.33 11.91
C LYS A 95 4.40 -13.97 12.63
N ARG A 96 5.53 -13.99 11.91
CA ARG A 96 6.85 -13.67 12.47
C ARG A 96 6.91 -12.28 13.09
N ILE A 97 6.41 -11.26 12.39
CA ILE A 97 6.42 -9.87 12.87
C ILE A 97 5.41 -9.68 14.01
N ASN A 98 4.26 -10.33 13.93
CA ASN A 98 3.23 -10.29 14.95
C ASN A 98 3.74 -10.89 16.27
N ASP A 99 4.39 -12.06 16.21
CA ASP A 99 5.01 -12.69 17.39
C ASP A 99 6.11 -11.81 17.98
N ALA A 100 7.00 -11.27 17.14
CA ALA A 100 8.05 -10.36 17.59
C ALA A 100 7.50 -9.08 18.24
N TYR A 101 6.41 -8.53 17.70
CA TYR A 101 5.73 -7.37 18.25
C TYR A 101 5.15 -7.65 19.63
N PHE A 102 4.51 -8.80 19.84
CA PHE A 102 3.96 -9.17 21.15
C PHE A 102 5.03 -9.45 22.20
N ILE A 103 6.18 -10.01 21.80
CA ILE A 103 7.30 -10.27 22.71
C ILE A 103 7.96 -8.96 23.15
N ARG A 104 8.20 -8.04 22.20
CA ARG A 104 8.87 -6.77 22.48
C ARG A 104 8.28 -5.65 21.62
N PRO A 105 7.18 -5.02 22.09
CA PRO A 105 6.58 -3.90 21.38
C PRO A 105 7.61 -2.79 21.17
N ASN A 106 7.79 -2.38 19.93
CA ASN A 106 8.61 -1.23 19.56
C ASN A 106 8.10 -0.64 18.24
N ASP A 107 8.34 0.65 18.02
CA ASP A 107 7.84 1.37 16.85
C ASP A 107 8.25 0.74 15.52
N ARG A 108 9.47 0.19 15.44
CA ARG A 108 9.95 -0.49 14.24
C ARG A 108 9.10 -1.73 13.91
N SER A 109 8.82 -2.57 14.90
CA SER A 109 7.96 -3.74 14.75
C SER A 109 6.51 -3.35 14.53
N GLY A 110 6.05 -2.26 15.15
CA GLY A 110 4.73 -1.67 14.95
C GLY A 110 4.53 -1.20 13.52
N LEU A 111 5.49 -0.43 12.97
CA LEU A 111 5.50 0.02 11.58
C LEU A 111 5.47 -1.16 10.61
N LYS A 112 6.34 -2.16 10.80
CA LYS A 112 6.36 -3.35 9.94
C LYS A 112 5.03 -4.10 9.95
N ARG A 113 4.42 -4.25 11.13
CA ARG A 113 3.11 -4.89 11.29
C ARG A 113 2.02 -4.08 10.60
N ALA A 114 1.97 -2.77 10.85
CA ALA A 114 1.01 -1.87 10.21
C ALA A 114 1.12 -1.91 8.68
N MET A 115 2.33 -1.92 8.12
CA MET A 115 2.55 -2.05 6.67
C MET A 115 2.09 -3.38 6.08
N LEU A 116 2.14 -4.48 6.85
CA LEU A 116 1.60 -5.77 6.43
C LEU A 116 0.07 -5.77 6.47
N LEU A 117 -0.54 -5.18 7.50
CA LEU A 117 -1.99 -5.03 7.61
C LEU A 117 -2.57 -4.21 6.44
N LEU A 118 -1.80 -3.30 5.85
CA LEU A 118 -2.19 -2.57 4.64
C LEU A 118 -2.23 -3.42 3.36
N LYS A 119 -1.80 -4.69 3.36
CA LYS A 119 -1.73 -5.49 2.13
C LYS A 119 -3.10 -6.00 1.69
N PRO A 120 -3.65 -5.51 0.56
CA PRO A 120 -4.94 -5.98 0.07
C PRO A 120 -4.86 -7.44 -0.37
N GLY A 121 -5.99 -8.15 -0.28
CA GLY A 121 -6.10 -9.56 -0.70
C GLY A 121 -5.46 -10.58 0.25
N THR A 122 -4.94 -10.14 1.39
CA THR A 122 -4.48 -11.00 2.48
C THR A 122 -5.59 -11.22 3.51
N ASP A 123 -5.55 -12.35 4.22
CA ASP A 123 -6.60 -12.70 5.19
C ASP A 123 -6.48 -11.88 6.50
N PHE A 124 -5.34 -11.22 6.69
CA PHE A 124 -5.04 -10.32 7.80
C PHE A 124 -5.07 -8.84 7.37
N HIS A 125 -5.64 -8.53 6.21
CA HIS A 125 -5.81 -7.15 5.78
C HIS A 125 -6.77 -6.42 6.72
N ASP A 126 -6.27 -5.42 7.45
CA ASP A 126 -7.08 -4.58 8.33
C ASP A 126 -6.57 -3.13 8.31
N LEU A 127 -7.28 -2.31 7.54
CA LEU A 127 -6.95 -0.90 7.35
C LEU A 127 -7.11 -0.08 8.64
N ASN A 128 -8.13 -0.38 9.44
CA ASN A 128 -8.43 0.38 10.66
C ASN A 128 -7.38 0.08 11.73
N GLN A 129 -7.00 -1.19 11.88
CA GLN A 129 -5.92 -1.56 12.77
C GLN A 129 -4.59 -0.95 12.32
N ALA A 130 -4.29 -0.96 11.01
CA ALA A 130 -3.08 -0.33 10.49
C ALA A 130 -3.04 1.18 10.81
N LYS A 131 -4.14 1.90 10.57
CA LYS A 131 -4.28 3.33 10.91
C LYS A 131 -4.05 3.57 12.39
N GLN A 132 -4.70 2.78 13.26
CA GLN A 132 -4.52 2.91 14.70
C GLN A 132 -3.05 2.76 15.08
N MET A 133 -2.36 1.76 14.54
CA MET A 133 -0.94 1.56 14.82
C MET A 133 -0.06 2.73 14.36
N PHE A 134 -0.29 3.30 13.18
CA PHE A 134 0.46 4.49 12.74
C PHE A 134 0.19 5.70 13.64
N THR A 135 -1.06 5.90 14.05
CA THR A 135 -1.45 6.95 14.99
C THR A 135 -0.80 6.76 16.37
N ASP A 136 -0.77 5.53 16.87
CA ASP A 136 -0.13 5.20 18.15
C ASP A 136 1.38 5.51 18.10
N ILE A 137 2.04 5.21 16.98
CA ILE A 137 3.47 5.50 16.76
C ILE A 137 3.72 7.00 16.67
N MET A 138 2.87 7.76 15.98
CA MET A 138 2.97 9.23 15.94
C MET A 138 2.82 9.85 17.34
N ASN A 139 1.88 9.36 18.12
CA ASN A 139 1.56 9.86 19.45
C ASN A 139 2.45 9.27 20.56
N SER A 140 3.36 8.36 20.21
CA SER A 140 4.29 7.77 21.18
C SER A 140 5.21 8.86 21.74
N ASN A 141 5.31 8.92 23.07
CA ASN A 141 6.30 9.75 23.76
C ASN A 141 7.66 9.05 23.91
N ASP A 142 7.81 7.88 23.27
CA ASP A 142 9.06 7.13 23.28
C ASP A 142 10.14 7.95 22.55
N ASP A 143 11.41 7.69 22.85
CA ASP A 143 12.57 8.26 22.12
C ASP A 143 12.69 7.64 20.71
N SER A 144 11.55 7.39 20.08
CA SER A 144 11.47 6.84 18.75
C SER A 144 12.11 7.79 17.77
N VAL A 145 12.79 7.20 16.79
CA VAL A 145 13.48 7.93 15.74
C VAL A 145 12.47 8.88 15.09
N PRO A 146 12.68 10.21 15.08
CA PRO A 146 11.73 11.17 14.51
C PRO A 146 11.28 10.81 13.09
N ALA A 147 12.18 10.21 12.31
CA ALA A 147 11.90 9.69 10.97
C ALA A 147 10.78 8.63 10.91
N PHE A 148 10.55 7.86 11.98
CA PHE A 148 9.43 6.91 12.05
C PHE A 148 8.08 7.61 12.21
N LYS A 149 8.04 8.73 12.92
CA LYS A 149 6.81 9.54 13.06
C LYS A 149 6.46 10.21 11.75
N GLU A 150 7.45 10.81 11.08
CA GLU A 150 7.29 11.39 9.74
C GLU A 150 6.84 10.35 8.72
N TYR A 151 7.42 9.13 8.77
CA TYR A 151 7.00 8.04 7.91
C TYR A 151 5.57 7.56 8.23
N ALA A 152 5.20 7.45 9.50
CA ALA A 152 3.85 7.09 9.91
C ALA A 152 2.82 8.13 9.45
N GLU A 153 3.12 9.42 9.59
CA GLU A 153 2.29 10.52 9.10
C GLU A 153 2.11 10.46 7.58
N PHE A 154 3.20 10.25 6.84
CA PHE A 154 3.14 10.07 5.39
C PHE A 154 2.27 8.87 5.00
N MET A 155 2.41 7.73 5.70
CA MET A 155 1.60 6.55 5.44
C MET A 155 0.11 6.79 5.75
N LEU A 156 -0.22 7.50 6.83
CA LEU A 156 -1.60 7.89 7.14
C LEU A 156 -2.20 8.75 6.04
N ALA A 157 -1.48 9.75 5.55
CA ALA A 157 -1.92 10.60 4.45
C ALA A 157 -2.22 9.79 3.18
N ILE A 158 -1.38 8.80 2.85
CA ILE A 158 -1.64 7.86 1.74
C ILE A 158 -2.91 7.07 1.99
N ILE A 159 -3.08 6.50 3.18
CA ILE A 159 -4.25 5.68 3.50
C ILE A 159 -5.54 6.52 3.41
N ASP A 160 -5.55 7.74 3.95
CA ASP A 160 -6.71 8.62 3.89
C ASP A 160 -7.07 9.00 2.45
N SER A 161 -6.07 9.25 1.61
CA SER A 161 -6.27 9.44 0.17
C SER A 161 -6.90 8.20 -0.49
N GLN A 162 -6.39 7.00 -0.19
CA GLN A 162 -6.95 5.75 -0.72
C GLN A 162 -8.40 5.52 -0.28
N VAL A 163 -8.71 5.78 0.99
CA VAL A 163 -10.08 5.65 1.52
C VAL A 163 -11.02 6.63 0.82
N ALA A 164 -10.60 7.88 0.65
CA ALA A 164 -11.40 8.89 -0.05
C ALA A 164 -11.68 8.50 -1.51
N GLU A 165 -10.67 7.99 -2.22
CA GLU A 165 -10.83 7.50 -3.60
C GLU A 165 -11.76 6.28 -3.68
N HIS A 166 -11.65 5.32 -2.76
CA HIS A 166 -12.58 4.19 -2.69
C HIS A 166 -14.02 4.62 -2.40
N GLN A 167 -14.22 5.60 -1.51
CA GLN A 167 -15.55 6.16 -1.25
C GLN A 167 -16.13 6.84 -2.49
N ARG A 168 -15.32 7.62 -3.21
CA ARG A 168 -15.72 8.27 -4.47
C ARG A 168 -16.10 7.24 -5.54
N TYR A 169 -15.33 6.16 -5.66
CA TYR A 169 -15.65 5.06 -6.56
C TYR A 169 -17.00 4.42 -6.23
N ASN A 170 -17.25 4.11 -4.96
CA ASN A 170 -18.52 3.53 -4.51
C ASN A 170 -19.72 4.46 -4.79
N GLN A 171 -19.54 5.77 -4.60
CA GLN A 171 -20.56 6.76 -4.94
C GLN A 171 -20.85 6.78 -6.44
N LEU A 172 -19.82 6.74 -7.28
CA LEU A 172 -19.97 6.72 -8.74
C LEU A 172 -20.64 5.42 -9.21
N GLU A 173 -20.30 4.28 -8.61
CA GLU A 173 -20.94 3.00 -8.91
C GLU A 173 -22.43 3.02 -8.56
N GLU A 174 -22.80 3.60 -7.42
CA GLU A 174 -24.20 3.75 -7.03
C GLU A 174 -24.96 4.69 -7.97
N GLN A 175 -24.37 5.82 -8.34
CA GLN A 175 -24.95 6.72 -9.35
C GLN A 175 -25.15 6.02 -10.70
N LEU A 176 -24.18 5.23 -11.14
CA LEU A 176 -24.28 4.45 -12.38
C LEU A 176 -25.44 3.46 -12.32
N ARG A 177 -25.62 2.74 -11.19
CA ARG A 177 -26.74 1.81 -11.00
C ARG A 177 -28.09 2.53 -11.04
N GLN A 178 -28.18 3.71 -10.43
CA GLN A 178 -29.39 4.52 -10.47
C GLN A 178 -29.73 5.01 -11.88
N GLU A 179 -28.74 5.47 -12.64
CA GLU A 179 -28.93 5.90 -14.04
C GLU A 179 -29.33 4.72 -14.94
N ILE A 180 -28.73 3.55 -14.76
CA ILE A 180 -29.15 2.32 -15.47
C ILE A 180 -30.61 1.99 -15.16
N SER A 181 -31.03 2.09 -13.89
CA SER A 181 -32.42 1.86 -13.49
C SER A 181 -33.39 2.85 -14.13
N LYS A 182 -33.06 4.16 -14.11
CA LYS A 182 -33.86 5.20 -14.76
C LYS A 182 -33.99 4.97 -16.25
N ARG A 183 -32.87 4.64 -16.92
CA ARG A 183 -32.85 4.33 -18.35
C ARG A 183 -33.77 3.15 -18.67
N LYS A 184 -33.69 2.07 -17.89
CA LYS A 184 -34.57 0.90 -18.06
C LYS A 184 -36.05 1.27 -17.93
N GLN A 185 -36.40 2.07 -16.92
CA GLN A 185 -37.78 2.54 -16.75
C GLN A 185 -38.24 3.43 -17.92
N ALA A 186 -37.35 4.26 -18.46
CA ALA A 186 -37.65 5.09 -19.62
C ALA A 186 -37.87 4.23 -20.88
N GLU A 187 -37.03 3.22 -21.10
CA GLU A 187 -37.16 2.25 -22.19
C GLU A 187 -38.49 1.47 -22.08
N GLU A 188 -38.86 1.01 -20.88
CA GLU A 188 -40.15 0.33 -20.64
C GLU A 188 -41.36 1.24 -20.95
N LYS A 189 -41.29 2.53 -20.57
CA LYS A 189 -42.35 3.50 -20.89
C LYS A 189 -42.45 3.78 -22.38
N LEU A 190 -41.31 3.92 -23.07
CA LEU A 190 -41.28 4.11 -24.52
C LEU A 190 -41.89 2.92 -25.25
N GLU A 191 -41.57 1.70 -24.82
CA GLU A 191 -42.13 0.49 -25.41
C GLU A 191 -43.65 0.39 -25.18
N ALA A 192 -44.12 0.72 -23.97
CA ALA A 192 -45.55 0.79 -23.69
C ALA A 192 -46.27 1.82 -24.57
N LEU A 193 -45.68 3.00 -24.78
CA LEU A 193 -46.24 4.02 -25.66
C LEU A 193 -46.31 3.57 -27.12
N LYS A 194 -45.24 2.94 -27.63
CA LYS A 194 -45.24 2.35 -28.98
C LYS A 194 -46.33 1.31 -29.16
N SER A 195 -46.49 0.41 -28.20
CA SER A 195 -47.55 -0.61 -28.24
C SER A 195 -48.96 0.01 -28.27
N ILE A 196 -49.17 1.08 -27.50
CA ILE A 196 -50.44 1.84 -27.54
C ILE A 196 -50.65 2.47 -28.92
N GLU A 197 -49.62 3.10 -29.49
CA GLU A 197 -49.68 3.71 -30.84
C GLU A 197 -50.04 2.68 -31.91
N GLU A 198 -49.35 1.54 -31.93
CA GLU A 198 -49.63 0.43 -32.86
C GLU A 198 -51.08 -0.06 -32.74
N SER A 199 -51.58 -0.22 -31.50
CA SER A 199 -52.96 -0.64 -31.27
C SER A 199 -54.00 0.37 -31.77
N MET A 200 -53.69 1.67 -31.72
CA MET A 200 -54.57 2.73 -32.23
C MET A 200 -54.57 2.76 -33.76
N ILE A 201 -53.41 2.61 -34.39
CA ILE A 201 -53.30 2.55 -35.86
C ILE A 201 -54.09 1.36 -36.40
N GLN A 202 -53.93 0.18 -35.78
CA GLN A 202 -54.63 -1.03 -36.20
C GLN A 202 -56.15 -0.92 -36.12
N ARG A 203 -56.67 -0.25 -35.07
CA ARG A 203 -58.11 0.04 -34.94
C ARG A 203 -58.63 1.04 -35.98
N ARG A 204 -57.80 1.98 -36.43
CA ARG A 204 -58.19 3.00 -37.42
C ARG A 204 -58.23 2.44 -38.84
N SER A 205 -57.49 1.39 -39.12
CA SER A 205 -57.44 0.73 -40.42
C SER A 205 -58.53 -0.33 -40.65
N GLN A 206 -59.36 -0.61 -39.64
CA GLN A 206 -60.54 -1.47 -39.73
C GLN A 206 -61.80 -0.62 -39.96
#